data_AF-A0A9X0WKU4-F1
#
_entry.id   AF-A0A9X0WKU4-F1
#
_cell.length_a   1.000
_cell.length_b   1.000
_cell.length_c   1.000
_cell.angle_alpha   90.00
_cell.angle_beta   90.00
_cell.angle_gamma   90.00
#
_symmetry.space_group_name_H-M   'P 1'
#
loop_
_entity.id
_entity.type
_entity.pdbx_description
1 polymer ?
#
loop_
_entity_poly.entity_id
_entity_poly.type
_entity_poly.pdbx_seq_one_letter_code
_entity_poly.pdbx_strand_id
1 'polypeptide(L)'
;MTLAPDTAERLRFLVRVADKEARHLALTTERLFATAFTPARVAELEQAPDLAERVDAFVSRFGRLQDTLGDKLLPALPRLLRGTW
;
A
#
# COMPACT_ATOMS: atom_id res chain seq x y z
N MET A 1 25.47 -16.20 -8.46
CA MET A 1 25.83 -15.73 -7.10
C MET A 1 24.55 -15.50 -6.31
N THR A 2 24.46 -16.10 -5.12
CA THR A 2 23.31 -15.97 -4.22
C THR A 2 23.39 -14.63 -3.50
N LEU A 3 22.26 -13.91 -3.41
CA LEU A 3 22.15 -12.75 -2.53
C LEU A 3 22.63 -13.11 -1.13
N ALA A 4 23.26 -12.16 -0.42
CA ALA A 4 23.49 -12.32 1.02
C ALA A 4 22.17 -12.77 1.68
N PRO A 5 22.15 -13.88 2.44
CA PRO A 5 20.91 -14.49 2.96
C PRO A 5 19.96 -13.46 3.60
N ASP A 6 20.52 -12.53 4.38
CA ASP A 6 19.81 -11.45 5.07
C ASP A 6 19.11 -10.48 4.10
N THR A 7 19.73 -10.18 2.95
CA THR A 7 19.13 -9.31 1.92
C THR A 7 17.98 -10.01 1.23
N ALA A 8 18.15 -11.30 0.90
CA ALA A 8 17.10 -12.10 0.28
C ALA A 8 15.90 -12.28 1.23
N GLU A 9 16.16 -12.52 2.51
CA GLU A 9 15.12 -12.64 3.53
C GLU A 9 14.38 -11.33 3.75
N ARG A 10 15.11 -10.20 3.87
CA ARG A 10 14.51 -8.87 3.96
C ARG A 10 13.62 -8.56 2.77
N LEU A 11 14.05 -8.83 1.54
CA LEU A 11 13.25 -8.61 0.34
C LEU A 11 11.99 -9.47 0.35
N ARG A 12 12.10 -10.77 0.65
CA ARG A 12 10.93 -11.66 0.79
C ARG A 12 9.96 -11.15 1.84
N PHE A 13 10.45 -10.67 2.97
CA PHE A 13 9.63 -10.07 4.02
C PHE A 13 8.89 -8.83 3.52
N LEU A 14 9.60 -7.87 2.91
CA LEU A 14 9.00 -6.64 2.42
C LEU A 14 7.95 -6.88 1.34
N VAL A 15 8.18 -7.84 0.43
CA VAL A 15 7.19 -8.24 -0.57
C VAL A 15 5.92 -8.80 0.09
N ARG A 16 6.05 -9.66 1.11
CA ARG A 16 4.87 -10.18 1.83
C ARG A 16 4.09 -9.08 2.55
N VAL A 17 4.78 -8.10 3.13
CA VAL A 17 4.13 -6.96 3.79
C VAL A 17 3.39 -6.12 2.76
N ALA A 18 4.05 -5.75 1.65
CA ALA A 18 3.45 -4.96 0.59
C ALA A 18 2.22 -5.65 -0.03
N ASP A 19 2.29 -6.97 -0.28
CA ASP A 19 1.15 -7.74 -0.77
C ASP A 19 -0.04 -7.73 0.20
N LYS A 20 0.21 -7.91 1.50
CA LYS A 20 -0.85 -7.81 2.51
C LYS A 20 -1.48 -6.42 2.55
N GLU A 21 -0.67 -5.37 2.50
CA GLU A 21 -1.15 -3.98 2.49
C GLU A 21 -1.96 -3.67 1.23
N ALA A 22 -1.50 -4.14 0.07
CA ALA A 22 -2.21 -4.01 -1.20
C ALA A 22 -3.58 -4.70 -1.18
N ARG A 23 -3.67 -5.92 -0.63
CA ARG A 23 -4.96 -6.62 -0.46
C ARG A 23 -5.92 -5.85 0.45
N HIS A 24 -5.44 -5.32 1.57
CA HIS A 24 -6.27 -4.51 2.45
C HIS A 24 -6.73 -3.21 1.79
N LEU A 25 -5.85 -2.54 1.04
CA LEU A 25 -6.21 -1.36 0.25
C LEU A 25 -7.25 -1.72 -0.81
N ALA A 26 -7.09 -2.81 -1.54
CA ALA A 26 -8.03 -3.26 -2.57
C ALA A 26 -9.43 -3.47 -2.00
N LEU A 27 -9.57 -4.21 -0.89
CA LEU A 27 -10.85 -4.40 -0.20
C LEU A 27 -11.52 -3.09 0.22
N THR A 28 -10.72 -2.09 0.58
CA THR A 28 -11.23 -0.76 0.98
C THR A 28 -11.68 0.04 -0.24
N THR A 29 -10.87 -0.03 -1.29
CA THR A 29 -11.10 0.65 -2.57
C THR A 29 -12.39 0.13 -3.20
N GLU A 30 -12.57 -1.19 -3.26
CA GLU A 30 -13.80 -1.83 -3.75
C GLU A 30 -15.05 -1.31 -3.01
N ARG A 31 -14.98 -1.17 -1.69
CA ARG A 31 -16.12 -0.69 -0.87
C ARG A 31 -16.36 0.81 -0.99
N LEU A 32 -15.30 1.62 -1.06
CA LEU A 32 -15.40 3.08 -1.14
C LEU A 32 -15.90 3.52 -2.52
N PHE A 33 -15.40 2.88 -3.57
CA PHE A 33 -15.68 3.19 -4.97
C PHE A 33 -16.73 2.26 -5.61
N ALA A 34 -17.41 1.41 -4.84
CA ALA A 34 -18.58 0.65 -5.30
C ALA A 34 -19.65 1.57 -5.93
N THR A 35 -19.75 2.79 -5.41
CA THR A 35 -20.44 3.91 -6.03
C THR A 35 -19.40 4.97 -6.37
N ALA A 36 -19.55 5.67 -7.50
CA ALA A 36 -18.65 6.74 -7.89
C ALA A 36 -18.41 7.73 -6.74
N PHE A 37 -17.14 8.09 -6.50
CA PHE A 37 -16.76 9.07 -5.49
C PHE A 37 -16.74 10.45 -6.14
N THR A 38 -17.87 11.17 -6.05
CA THR A 38 -18.09 12.45 -6.71
C THR A 38 -17.88 13.62 -5.74
N PRO A 39 -17.71 14.86 -6.23
CA PRO A 39 -17.64 16.04 -5.36
C PRO A 39 -18.83 16.21 -4.43
N ALA A 40 -20.04 15.82 -4.87
CA ALA A 40 -21.24 15.83 -4.02
C ALA A 40 -21.09 14.91 -2.79
N ARG A 41 -20.52 13.71 -2.98
CA ARG A 41 -20.26 12.77 -1.88
C ARG A 41 -19.16 13.25 -0.94
N VAL A 42 -18.20 14.02 -1.45
CA VAL A 42 -17.18 14.68 -0.62
C VAL A 42 -17.84 15.73 0.28
N ALA A 43 -18.79 16.51 -0.23
CA ALA A 43 -19.52 17.50 0.57
C ALA A 43 -20.38 16.86 1.68
N GLU A 44 -20.79 15.59 1.51
CA GLU A 44 -21.58 14.84 2.49
C GLU A 44 -20.74 14.23 3.62
N LEU A 45 -19.40 14.24 3.55
CA LEU A 45 -18.53 13.54 4.51
C LEU A 45 -18.78 13.96 5.97
N GLU A 46 -19.01 15.25 6.22
CA GLU A 46 -19.27 15.75 7.58
C GLU A 46 -20.57 15.19 8.17
N GLN A 47 -21.55 14.86 7.32
CA GLN A 47 -22.87 14.36 7.72
C GLN A 47 -23.01 12.84 7.52
N ALA A 48 -21.96 12.18 7.05
CA ALA A 48 -21.93 10.75 6.78
C ALA A 48 -20.70 10.09 7.44
N PRO A 49 -20.73 9.86 8.77
CA PRO A 49 -19.59 9.30 9.51
C PRO A 49 -19.04 8.00 8.93
N ASP A 50 -19.91 7.09 8.49
CA ASP A 50 -19.51 5.82 7.88
C ASP A 50 -18.74 6.02 6.56
N LEU A 51 -19.07 7.06 5.78
CA LEU A 51 -18.37 7.39 4.55
C LEU A 51 -17.01 8.02 4.86
N ALA A 52 -16.97 8.94 5.82
CA ALA A 52 -15.73 9.55 6.30
C ALA A 52 -14.74 8.49 6.81
N GLU A 53 -15.20 7.54 7.63
CA GLU A 53 -14.36 6.45 8.14
C GLU A 53 -13.79 5.58 7.00
N ARG A 54 -14.58 5.32 5.94
CA ARG A 54 -14.10 4.57 4.77
C ARG A 54 -13.03 5.34 3.99
N VAL A 55 -13.17 6.66 3.86
CA VAL A 55 -12.17 7.53 3.22
C VAL A 55 -10.89 7.54 4.04
N ASP A 56 -10.99 7.73 5.36
CA ASP A 56 -9.82 7.71 6.26
C ASP A 56 -9.10 6.37 6.22
N ALA A 57 -9.86 5.27 6.24
CA ALA A 57 -9.30 3.94 6.13
C ALA A 57 -8.59 3.73 4.78
N PHE A 58 -9.13 4.27 3.69
CA PHE A 58 -8.49 4.24 2.36
C PHE A 58 -7.17 5.02 2.38
N VAL A 59 -7.18 6.28 2.81
CA VAL A 59 -5.98 7.15 2.87
C VAL A 59 -4.90 6.51 3.74
N SER A 60 -5.29 6.00 4.91
CA SER A 60 -4.38 5.33 5.85
C SER A 60 -3.75 4.06 5.26
N ARG A 61 -4.53 3.24 4.55
CA ARG A 61 -4.02 2.00 3.90
C ARG A 61 -3.15 2.32 2.69
N PHE A 62 -3.52 3.34 1.93
CA PHE A 62 -2.75 3.80 0.76
C PHE A 62 -1.38 4.34 1.18
N GLY A 63 -1.34 5.22 2.19
CA GLY A 63 -0.09 5.76 2.74
C GLY A 63 0.84 4.66 3.24
N ARG A 64 0.34 3.69 4.02
CA ARG A 64 1.16 2.55 4.47
C ARG A 64 1.78 1.77 3.32
N LEU A 65 1.01 1.48 2.28
CA LEU A 65 1.53 0.78 1.10
C LEU A 65 2.59 1.63 0.39
N GLN A 66 2.36 2.94 0.24
CA GLN A 66 3.34 3.85 -0.34
C GLN A 66 4.65 3.87 0.46
N ASP A 67 4.59 3.96 1.78
CA ASP A 67 5.78 3.94 2.65
C ASP A 67 6.54 2.61 2.53
N THR A 68 5.81 1.48 2.52
CA THR A 68 6.42 0.15 2.37
C THR A 68 7.11 0.00 1.01
N LEU A 69 6.46 0.45 -0.07
CA LEU A 69 7.02 0.38 -1.41
C LEU A 69 8.19 1.36 -1.59
N GLY A 70 7.96 2.64 -1.28
CA GLY A 70 8.86 3.76 -1.52
C GLY A 70 10.08 3.79 -0.61
N ASP A 71 9.88 3.60 0.70
CA ASP A 71 10.96 3.81 1.67
C ASP A 71 11.71 2.51 2.00
N LYS A 72 11.09 1.36 1.75
CA LYS A 72 11.63 0.06 2.20
C LYS A 72 11.94 -0.87 1.04
N LEU A 73 10.97 -1.13 0.16
CA LEU A 73 11.13 -2.14 -0.90
C LEU A 73 11.98 -1.63 -2.05
N LEU A 74 11.63 -0.50 -2.68
CA LEU A 74 12.38 0.07 -3.80
C LEU A 74 13.86 0.31 -3.44
N PRO A 75 14.21 0.88 -2.26
CA PRO A 75 15.62 1.09 -1.89
C PRO A 75 16.40 -0.20 -1.64
N ALA A 76 15.71 -1.33 -1.41
CA ALA A 76 16.34 -2.64 -1.28
C ALA A 76 16.64 -3.31 -2.63
N LEU A 77 15.98 -2.90 -3.72
CA LEU A 77 16.15 -3.48 -5.07
C LEU A 77 17.54 -3.25 -5.70
N PRO A 78 18.22 -2.09 -5.57
CA PRO A 78 19.56 -1.92 -6.12
C PRO A 78 20.59 -2.93 -5.61
N ARG A 79 20.39 -3.50 -4.41
CA ARG A 79 21.24 -4.59 -3.88
C ARG A 79 21.10 -5.88 -4.68
N LEU A 80 19.94 -6.09 -5.32
CA LEU A 80 19.68 -7.17 -6.27
C LEU A 80 20.41 -6.91 -7.60
N LEU A 81 20.32 -5.68 -8.11
CA LEU A 81 20.82 -5.28 -9.43
C LEU A 81 22.34 -5.07 -9.50
N ARG A 82 23.01 -4.87 -8.35
CA ARG A 82 24.47 -4.75 -8.27
C ARG A 82 25.17 -6.12 -8.20
N GLY A 83 24.43 -7.22 -8.08
CA GLY A 83 24.95 -8.59 -8.18
C GLY A 83 24.82 -9.19 -9.59
N THR A 84 24.41 -8.38 -10.58
CA THR A 84 24.04 -8.83 -11.92
C THR A 84 24.78 -8.06 -13.02
N TRP A 85 26.09 -7.81 -12.89
CA TRP A 85 27.00 -7.49 -14.02
C TRP A 85 28.42 -7.89 -13.65
#